data_AF-A0A7S3JQC2-F1
#
_entry.id   AF-A0A7S3JQC2-F1
#
_cell.length_a   1.000
_cell.length_b   1.000
_cell.length_c   1.000
_cell.angle_alpha   90.00
_cell.angle_beta   90.00
_cell.angle_gamma   90.00
#
_symmetry.space_group_name_H-M   'P 1'
#
loop_
_entity.id
_entity.type
_entity.pdbx_description
1 polymer ?
#
loop_
_entity_poly.entity_id
_entity_poly.type
_entity_poly.pdbx_seq_one_letter_code
_entity_poly.pdbx_strand_id
1 'polypeptide(L)'
;CVVPPRQGSNSTVMVLLVYGTLAVVPTSMNGKQFHYQSTAIVTEIEPRKAVTTGGVQVSIRGETFKDDGHTQCIFGLGKSVVAFYISENEMSCITPEHAPGITYLEIHSHRQPLANTRFEFEFLPVADVNTTIASKYAVPKVYNVE
;
A
#
# COMPACT_ATOMS: atom_id res chain seq x y z
N CYS A 1 17.09 -3.84 -24.66
CA CYS A 1 17.56 -4.90 -23.73
C CYS A 1 16.52 -5.08 -22.65
N VAL A 2 16.26 -6.32 -22.21
CA VAL A 2 15.37 -6.64 -21.09
C VAL A 2 16.19 -7.43 -20.07
N VAL A 3 16.06 -7.10 -18.78
CA VAL A 3 16.80 -7.77 -17.70
C VAL A 3 16.10 -9.09 -17.35
N PRO A 4 16.78 -10.25 -17.33
CA PRO A 4 16.17 -11.51 -16.97
C PRO A 4 15.89 -11.62 -15.46
N PRO A 5 14.87 -12.40 -15.05
CA PRO A 5 14.62 -12.67 -13.63
C PRO A 5 15.79 -13.42 -13.01
N ARG A 6 16.25 -12.99 -11.83
CA ARG A 6 17.27 -13.69 -11.03
C ARG A 6 16.64 -14.12 -9.71
N GLN A 7 16.71 -15.42 -9.41
CA GLN A 7 16.38 -15.93 -8.07
C GLN A 7 17.58 -15.71 -7.15
N GLY A 8 17.41 -14.95 -6.06
CA GLY A 8 18.44 -14.69 -5.06
C GLY A 8 18.67 -13.21 -4.74
N SER A 9 19.20 -12.95 -3.54
CA SER A 9 19.28 -11.64 -2.87
C SER A 9 20.13 -10.58 -3.59
N ASN A 10 20.09 -9.36 -3.06
CA ASN A 10 20.81 -8.17 -3.51
C ASN A 10 22.19 -8.51 -4.08
N SER A 11 22.31 -8.44 -5.40
CA SER A 11 23.52 -8.83 -6.11
C SER A 11 23.88 -7.78 -7.15
N THR A 12 25.14 -7.35 -7.14
CA THR A 12 25.70 -6.47 -8.15
C THR A 12 26.24 -7.30 -9.30
N VAL A 13 25.84 -6.98 -10.53
CA VAL A 13 26.38 -7.60 -11.75
C VAL A 13 26.98 -6.53 -12.64
N MET A 14 28.15 -6.82 -13.20
CA MET A 14 28.73 -6.00 -14.25
C MET A 14 28.03 -6.27 -15.57
N VAL A 15 27.56 -5.21 -16.23
CA VAL A 15 26.93 -5.32 -17.55
C VAL A 15 28.02 -5.17 -18.61
N LEU A 16 28.14 -6.16 -19.49
CA LEU A 16 29.02 -6.14 -20.65
C LEU A 16 28.24 -5.72 -21.89
N LEU A 17 28.71 -4.70 -22.60
CA LEU A 17 28.15 -4.33 -23.90
C LEU A 17 28.89 -5.09 -25.00
N VAL A 18 28.14 -5.78 -25.86
CA VAL A 18 28.68 -6.53 -27.00
C VAL A 18 28.18 -5.92 -28.30
N TYR A 19 29.08 -5.62 -29.23
CA TYR A 19 28.76 -5.11 -30.57
C TYR A 19 29.43 -6.00 -31.62
N GLY A 20 28.64 -6.79 -32.36
CA GLY A 20 29.18 -7.83 -33.25
C GLY A 20 29.95 -8.88 -32.45
N THR A 21 31.26 -9.00 -32.71
CA THR A 21 32.18 -9.90 -31.98
C THR A 21 32.99 -9.18 -30.89
N LEU A 22 32.84 -7.87 -30.73
CA LEU A 22 33.58 -7.08 -29.76
C LEU A 22 32.82 -7.02 -28.43
N ALA A 23 33.47 -7.44 -27.34
CA ALA A 23 33.01 -7.28 -25.98
C ALA A 23 33.72 -6.09 -25.32
N VAL A 24 32.97 -5.06 -24.93
CA VAL A 24 33.51 -3.87 -24.23
C VAL A 24 33.35 -4.07 -22.73
N VAL A 25 34.43 -4.48 -22.06
CA VAL A 25 34.49 -4.57 -20.59
C VAL A 25 34.68 -3.16 -20.04
N PRO A 26 33.81 -2.67 -19.14
CA PRO A 26 34.04 -1.38 -18.49
C PRO A 26 35.32 -1.45 -17.64
N THR A 27 36.35 -0.72 -18.04
CA THR A 27 37.68 -0.69 -17.39
C THR A 27 37.79 0.35 -16.26
N SER A 28 36.76 1.16 -16.04
CA SER A 28 36.72 2.18 -15.00
C SER A 28 36.14 1.62 -13.69
N MET A 29 36.71 2.02 -12.55
CA MET A 29 36.12 1.80 -11.21
C MET A 29 34.71 2.41 -11.06
N ASN A 30 34.27 3.23 -12.02
CA ASN A 30 32.92 3.79 -12.13
C ASN A 30 32.05 3.12 -13.21
N GLY A 31 32.37 1.89 -13.62
CA GLY A 31 31.50 1.10 -14.51
C GLY A 31 30.06 1.08 -13.97
N LYS A 32 29.05 1.29 -14.83
CA LYS A 32 27.64 1.26 -14.42
C LYS A 32 27.31 -0.13 -13.87
N GLN A 33 27.13 -0.21 -12.56
CA GLN A 33 26.76 -1.43 -11.85
C GLN A 33 25.25 -1.65 -11.95
N PHE A 34 24.83 -2.88 -12.23
CA PHE A 34 23.43 -3.25 -12.16
C PHE A 34 23.17 -3.97 -10.84
N HIS A 35 22.23 -3.46 -10.04
CA HIS A 35 21.85 -4.05 -8.76
C HIS A 35 20.51 -4.75 -8.89
N TYR A 36 20.49 -6.05 -8.66
CA TYR A 36 19.24 -6.77 -8.44
C TYR A 36 18.71 -6.38 -7.06
N GLN A 37 17.47 -5.91 -7.00
CA GLN A 37 16.79 -5.60 -5.74
C GLN A 37 15.86 -6.76 -5.37
N SER A 38 15.87 -7.16 -4.11
CA SER A 38 14.87 -8.09 -3.57
C SER A 38 13.49 -7.43 -3.54
N THR A 39 12.51 -8.09 -4.17
CA THR A 39 11.10 -7.70 -4.09
C THR A 39 10.56 -7.98 -2.70
N ALA A 40 10.06 -6.96 -2.02
CA ALA A 40 9.36 -7.15 -0.75
C ALA A 40 7.94 -7.67 -1.01
N ILE A 41 7.44 -8.51 -0.11
CA ILE A 41 6.16 -9.18 -0.26
C ILE A 41 5.24 -8.69 0.83
N VAL A 42 4.08 -8.15 0.46
CA VAL A 42 3.01 -7.88 1.41
C VAL A 42 2.17 -9.14 1.56
N THR A 43 1.97 -9.59 2.79
CA THR A 43 1.22 -10.82 3.10
C THR A 43 -0.19 -10.51 3.58
N GLU A 44 -0.34 -9.45 4.39
CA GLU A 44 -1.62 -9.13 5.03
C GLU A 44 -1.75 -7.64 5.37
N ILE A 45 -2.99 -7.18 5.44
CA ILE A 45 -3.37 -5.89 6.01
C ILE A 45 -4.45 -6.06 7.08
N GLU A 46 -4.35 -5.32 8.18
CA GLU A 46 -5.32 -5.33 9.27
C GLU A 46 -5.44 -3.96 9.96
N PRO A 47 -6.67 -3.44 10.20
CA PRO A 47 -7.96 -3.96 9.74
C PRO A 47 -8.17 -3.72 8.24
N ARG A 48 -9.11 -4.46 7.63
CA ARG A 48 -9.56 -4.25 6.22
C ARG A 48 -10.72 -3.27 6.09
N LYS A 49 -10.99 -2.53 7.17
CA LYS A 49 -12.11 -1.60 7.27
C LYS A 49 -11.77 -0.42 8.17
N ALA A 50 -12.33 0.74 7.85
CA ALA A 50 -12.19 1.95 8.65
C ALA A 50 -13.49 2.76 8.63
N VAL A 51 -13.62 3.70 9.55
CA VAL A 51 -14.72 4.66 9.55
C VAL A 51 -14.46 5.77 8.53
N THR A 52 -15.51 6.34 7.93
CA THR A 52 -15.40 7.39 6.89
C THR A 52 -14.62 8.62 7.34
N THR A 53 -14.56 8.91 8.64
CA THR A 53 -13.77 10.01 9.21
C THR A 53 -12.25 9.79 9.11
N GLY A 54 -11.79 8.58 8.77
CA GLY A 54 -10.39 8.21 8.80
C GLY A 54 -9.82 8.11 10.23
N GLY A 55 -8.51 8.18 10.34
CA GLY A 55 -7.78 8.13 11.62
C GLY A 55 -7.52 6.72 12.15
N VAL A 56 -7.97 5.69 11.44
CA VAL A 56 -7.72 4.28 11.80
C VAL A 56 -6.33 3.87 11.32
N GLN A 57 -5.55 3.30 12.22
CA GLN A 57 -4.26 2.71 11.91
C GLN A 57 -4.44 1.34 11.24
N VAL A 58 -3.83 1.16 10.07
CA VAL A 58 -3.78 -0.10 9.32
C VAL A 58 -2.35 -0.64 9.40
N SER A 59 -2.19 -1.80 10.00
CA SER A 59 -0.95 -2.58 10.00
C SER A 59 -0.84 -3.35 8.68
N ILE A 60 0.35 -3.32 8.09
CA ILE A 60 0.72 -3.95 6.84
C ILE A 60 1.85 -4.91 7.16
N ARG A 61 1.58 -6.21 7.04
CA ARG A 61 2.54 -7.28 7.33
C ARG A 61 3.14 -7.84 6.06
N GLY A 62 4.39 -8.29 6.16
CA GLY A 62 5.09 -8.83 5.02
C GLY A 62 6.51 -9.26 5.34
N GLU A 63 7.34 -9.26 4.30
CA GLU A 63 8.72 -9.73 4.35
C GLU A 63 9.66 -8.78 3.61
N THR A 64 10.82 -8.53 4.20
CA THR A 64 11.95 -7.77 3.64
C THR A 64 11.62 -6.31 3.31
N PHE A 65 10.69 -5.70 4.05
CA PHE A 65 10.46 -4.26 3.98
C PHE A 65 11.73 -3.49 4.35
N LYS A 66 11.93 -2.37 3.68
CA LYS A 66 13.04 -1.46 3.97
C LYS A 66 12.48 -0.09 4.30
N ASP A 67 13.13 0.59 5.24
CA ASP A 67 12.86 2.00 5.46
C ASP A 67 13.35 2.79 4.25
N ASP A 68 12.41 3.12 3.36
CA ASP A 68 12.68 3.94 2.20
C ASP A 68 12.23 5.39 2.37
N GLY A 69 11.48 5.70 3.44
CA GLY A 69 10.85 7.01 3.69
C GLY A 69 9.92 7.52 2.59
N HIS A 70 9.60 6.71 1.58
CA HIS A 70 8.87 7.10 0.38
C HIS A 70 7.71 6.12 0.06
N THR A 71 7.44 5.17 0.95
CA THR A 71 6.30 4.27 0.80
C THR A 71 4.98 4.97 1.13
N GLN A 72 3.99 4.77 0.28
CA GLN A 72 2.67 5.38 0.36
C GLN A 72 1.58 4.33 0.35
N CYS A 73 0.52 4.59 1.11
CA CYS A 73 -0.72 3.85 1.09
C CYS A 73 -1.78 4.68 0.38
N ILE A 74 -2.32 4.14 -0.70
CA ILE A 74 -3.27 4.82 -1.58
C ILE A 74 -4.62 4.16 -1.40
N PHE A 75 -5.58 4.93 -0.90
CA PHE A 75 -6.96 4.50 -0.73
C PHE A 75 -7.80 4.97 -1.93
N GLY A 76 -8.41 4.03 -2.64
CA GLY A 76 -9.27 4.29 -3.79
C GLY A 76 -8.58 5.05 -4.92
N LEU A 77 -9.27 6.05 -5.48
CA LEU A 77 -8.82 6.83 -6.65
C LEU A 77 -7.86 7.97 -6.26
N GLY A 78 -6.87 7.70 -5.39
CA GLY A 78 -5.73 8.59 -5.17
C GLY A 78 -5.64 9.29 -3.81
N LYS A 79 -6.35 8.82 -2.77
CA LYS A 79 -6.13 9.32 -1.41
C LYS A 79 -4.85 8.69 -0.84
N SER A 80 -3.71 9.35 -1.07
CA SER A 80 -2.40 8.88 -0.62
C SER A 80 -2.06 9.38 0.79
N VAL A 81 -1.52 8.49 1.61
CA VAL A 81 -0.95 8.78 2.93
C VAL A 81 0.42 8.12 3.06
N VAL A 82 1.28 8.68 3.91
CA VAL A 82 2.61 8.10 4.18
C VAL A 82 2.46 6.79 4.95
N ALA A 83 3.21 5.77 4.53
CA ALA A 83 3.40 4.56 5.32
C ALA A 83 4.60 4.73 6.26
N PHE A 84 4.40 4.44 7.54
CA PHE A 84 5.43 4.40 8.56
C PHE A 84 6.09 3.02 8.57
N TYR A 85 7.40 3.01 8.35
CA TYR A 85 8.21 1.81 8.53
C TYR A 85 8.32 1.47 10.02
N ILE A 86 8.01 0.23 10.39
CA ILE A 86 8.16 -0.26 11.77
C ILE A 86 9.32 -1.27 11.83
N SER A 87 9.32 -2.26 10.94
CA SER A 87 10.35 -3.29 10.86
C SER A 87 10.40 -3.93 9.46
N GLU A 88 11.35 -4.83 9.24
CA GLU A 88 11.46 -5.58 7.97
C GLU A 88 10.23 -6.46 7.67
N ASN A 89 9.33 -6.64 8.65
CA ASN A 89 8.12 -7.44 8.52
C ASN A 89 6.82 -6.64 8.74
N GLU A 90 6.91 -5.35 9.07
CA GLU A 90 5.75 -4.53 9.39
C GLU A 90 5.89 -3.07 8.97
N MET A 91 4.83 -2.54 8.38
CA MET A 91 4.60 -1.13 8.13
C MET A 91 3.21 -0.73 8.65
N SER A 92 2.97 0.56 8.78
CA SER A 92 1.69 1.08 9.26
C SER A 92 1.26 2.32 8.50
N CYS A 93 -0.03 2.51 8.26
CA CYS A 93 -0.55 3.74 7.69
C CYS A 93 -1.81 4.18 8.44
N ILE A 94 -2.12 5.47 8.36
CA ILE A 94 -3.33 6.04 8.98
C ILE A 94 -4.31 6.39 7.85
N THR A 95 -5.50 5.80 7.91
CA THR A 95 -6.55 6.01 6.91
C THR A 95 -6.95 7.48 6.82
N PRO A 96 -7.08 8.06 5.62
CA PRO A 96 -7.63 9.39 5.43
C PRO A 96 -9.15 9.39 5.55
N GLU A 97 -9.75 10.57 5.61
CA GLU A 97 -11.20 10.72 5.39
C GLU A 97 -11.57 10.23 3.98
N HIS A 98 -12.63 9.43 3.89
CA HIS A 98 -13.07 8.80 2.64
C HIS A 98 -14.60 8.62 2.63
N ALA A 99 -15.19 8.65 1.43
CA ALA A 99 -16.60 8.34 1.25
C ALA A 99 -16.91 6.88 1.66
N PRO A 100 -18.13 6.59 2.14
CA PRO A 100 -18.49 5.21 2.51
C PRO A 100 -18.52 4.30 1.28
N GLY A 101 -18.19 3.02 1.50
CA GLY A 101 -18.23 1.97 0.49
C GLY A 101 -16.95 1.15 0.37
N ILE A 102 -17.00 0.15 -0.52
CA ILE A 102 -15.87 -0.73 -0.84
C ILE A 102 -14.93 -0.01 -1.80
N THR A 103 -13.65 -0.06 -1.48
CA THR A 103 -12.55 0.49 -2.27
C THR A 103 -11.34 -0.45 -2.22
N TYR A 104 -10.19 0.02 -2.71
CA TYR A 104 -8.93 -0.70 -2.59
C TYR A 104 -7.92 0.11 -1.78
N LEU A 105 -7.09 -0.59 -1.00
CA LEU A 105 -5.81 -0.10 -0.50
C LEU A 105 -4.71 -0.63 -1.43
N GLU A 106 -3.95 0.29 -2.01
CA GLU A 106 -2.76 0.01 -2.80
C GLU A 106 -1.51 0.54 -2.11
N ILE A 107 -0.47 -0.29 -2.00
CA ILE A 107 0.81 0.10 -1.37
C ILE A 107 1.82 0.38 -2.49
N HIS A 108 2.41 1.56 -2.47
CA HIS A 108 3.39 2.00 -3.48
C HIS A 108 4.70 2.38 -2.81
N SER A 109 5.83 1.84 -3.29
CA SER A 109 7.17 2.25 -2.91
C SER A 109 7.94 2.75 -4.12
N HIS A 110 8.67 3.85 -3.95
CA HIS A 110 9.49 4.45 -5.00
C HIS A 110 10.89 3.81 -5.12
N ARG A 111 11.36 3.08 -4.09
CA ARG A 111 12.75 2.59 -4.03
C ARG A 111 12.88 1.07 -3.95
N GLN A 112 11.81 0.37 -3.59
CA GLN A 112 11.78 -1.09 -3.53
C GLN A 112 10.57 -1.63 -4.29
N PRO A 113 10.74 -2.62 -5.18
CA PRO A 113 9.60 -3.29 -5.79
C PRO A 113 8.81 -4.08 -4.73
N LEU A 114 7.49 -3.96 -4.78
CA LEU A 114 6.56 -4.65 -3.87
C LEU A 114 5.66 -5.62 -4.65
N ALA A 115 5.40 -6.78 -4.07
CA ALA A 115 4.42 -7.75 -4.56
C ALA A 115 3.17 -7.76 -3.66
N ASN A 116 2.02 -8.15 -4.24
CA ASN A 116 0.72 -8.25 -3.57
C ASN A 116 0.27 -6.93 -2.92
N THR A 117 0.37 -5.82 -3.64
CA THR A 117 0.17 -4.50 -3.06
C THR A 117 -1.27 -4.02 -3.00
N ARG A 118 -2.22 -4.73 -3.62
CA ARG A 118 -3.62 -4.32 -3.74
C ARG A 118 -4.54 -5.21 -2.91
N PHE A 119 -5.29 -4.59 -2.02
CA PHE A 119 -6.23 -5.26 -1.12
C PHE A 119 -7.59 -4.57 -1.15
N GLU A 120 -8.67 -5.34 -1.03
CA GLU A 120 -10.00 -4.79 -0.80
C GLU A 120 -10.08 -4.15 0.59
N PHE A 121 -10.72 -2.99 0.67
CA PHE A 121 -10.84 -2.20 1.89
C PHE A 121 -12.22 -1.52 1.96
N GLU A 122 -12.84 -1.49 3.13
CA GLU A 122 -14.19 -0.93 3.30
C GLU A 122 -14.20 0.31 4.21
N PHE A 123 -14.80 1.40 3.73
CA PHE A 123 -15.11 2.55 4.57
C PHE A 123 -16.56 2.49 5.06
N LEU A 124 -16.72 2.34 6.38
CA LEU A 124 -18.01 2.25 7.06
C LEU A 124 -18.50 3.66 7.46
N PRO A 125 -19.79 3.98 7.25
CA PRO A 125 -20.36 5.24 7.70
C PRO A 125 -20.27 5.36 9.22
N VAL A 126 -20.13 6.58 9.72
CA VAL A 126 -20.20 6.84 11.16
C VAL A 126 -21.59 6.45 11.66
N ALA A 127 -21.67 5.67 12.72
CA ALA A 127 -22.93 5.42 13.39
C ALA A 127 -23.43 6.72 14.01
N ASP A 128 -24.42 7.36 13.40
CA ASP A 128 -25.09 8.52 13.98
C ASP A 128 -25.78 8.09 15.28
N VAL A 129 -25.24 8.53 16.43
CA VAL A 129 -25.81 8.29 17.77
C VAL A 129 -27.23 8.88 17.88
N ASN A 130 -27.60 9.83 17.01
CA ASN A 130 -28.95 10.38 16.95
C ASN A 130 -30.00 9.39 16.38
N THR A 131 -29.59 8.33 15.67
CA THR A 131 -30.53 7.40 15.02
C THR A 131 -31.07 6.34 15.97
N THR A 132 -30.32 5.97 17.01
CA THR A 132 -30.77 5.00 18.03
C THR A 132 -31.74 5.61 19.04
N ILE A 133 -31.72 6.93 19.23
CA ILE A 133 -32.70 7.63 20.06
C ILE A 133 -33.98 7.91 19.25
N ALA A 134 -33.86 8.32 17.98
CA ALA A 134 -35.01 8.61 17.13
C ALA A 134 -35.90 7.37 16.84
N SER A 135 -35.32 6.17 16.72
CA SER A 135 -36.10 4.95 16.48
C SER A 135 -36.83 4.43 17.72
N LYS A 136 -36.34 4.74 18.93
CA LYS A 136 -36.94 4.28 20.20
C LYS A 136 -38.10 5.17 20.68
N TYR A 137 -38.17 6.42 20.20
CA TYR A 137 -39.18 7.41 20.60
C TYR A 137 -40.10 7.87 19.47
N ALA A 138 -40.13 7.18 18.33
CA ALA A 138 -41.09 7.47 17.27
C ALA A 138 -42.52 7.10 17.71
N VAL A 139 -43.23 8.07 18.31
CA VAL A 139 -44.66 7.96 18.61
C VAL A 139 -45.43 7.96 17.27
N PRO A 140 -46.29 6.96 16.99
CA PRO A 140 -47.09 6.96 15.77
C PRO A 140 -48.03 8.19 15.77
N LYS A 141 -47.91 9.04 14.74
CA LYS A 141 -48.87 10.11 14.49
C LYS A 141 -50.22 9.49 14.13
N VAL A 142 -51.17 9.51 15.07
CA VAL A 142 -52.57 9.24 14.79
C VAL A 142 -53.12 10.44 14.02
N TYR A 143 -53.38 10.26 12.73
CA TYR A 143 -54.19 11.21 11.97
C TYR A 143 -55.65 10.95 12.31
N ASN A 144 -56.27 11.86 13.07
CA ASN A 144 -57.71 11.91 13.20
C ASN A 144 -58.27 12.47 11.89
N VAL A 145 -59.16 11.70 11.26
CA VAL A 145 -59.96 12.13 10.13
C VAL A 145 -61.27 12.63 10.73
N GLU A 146 -61.55 13.93 10.58
CA GLU A 146 -62.89 14.51 10.80
C GLU A 146 -63.84 14.17 9.64
#